data_AF-A0A1G1T1G5-F1
#
_entry.id   AF-A0A1G1T1G5-F1
#
_cell.length_a   1.000
_cell.length_b   1.000
_cell.length_c   1.000
_cell.angle_alpha   90.00
_cell.angle_beta   90.00
_cell.angle_gamma   90.00
#
_symmetry.space_group_name_H-M   'P 1'
#
loop_
_entity.id
_entity.type
_entity.pdbx_description
1 polymer ?
#
loop_
_entity_poly.entity_id
_entity_poly.type
_entity_poly.pdbx_seq_one_letter_code
_entity_poly.pdbx_strand_id
1 'polypeptide(L)'
;MLFAPVSSRRRSIISGIGLLVLGMAGCTRPAVNASPQDYLVYVGTNVASNQENTIFLYRLSSTTGALTQVSAQPGGASPTYLTLDGKKRFLYAVNETQTFQGAKSGSVRSFAVDQRTGSLTLLNEQPSAGAAPCYISLDGKGKVALVANYVGGTSSLLPIGADGQLAPPSAVARHTGQGPHKNQEAPHAHCIITDPANEYAFTVDLGTDRVHRYRLNTAQGLLTETAEPAFVARPGPAPGTSHSIPTANAPT
;
A
#
# COMPACT_ATOMS: atom_id res chain seq x y z
N MET A 1 22.73 25.69 20.35
CA MET A 1 23.80 26.59 19.86
C MET A 1 23.32 27.16 18.54
N LEU A 2 22.69 28.35 18.56
CA LEU A 2 23.31 29.68 18.30
C LEU A 2 23.60 29.81 16.77
N PHE A 3 22.99 30.70 15.97
CA PHE A 3 22.52 32.07 16.21
C PHE A 3 21.39 32.47 15.23
N ALA A 4 20.59 33.47 15.64
CA ALA A 4 19.86 34.39 14.78
C ALA A 4 20.42 35.84 14.99
N PRO A 5 19.85 36.90 14.39
CA PRO A 5 20.35 37.74 13.28
C PRO A 5 20.88 39.13 13.73
N VAL A 6 21.39 39.98 12.81
CA VAL A 6 21.59 41.42 13.09
C VAL A 6 21.37 42.32 11.85
N SER A 7 20.37 43.21 11.99
CA SER A 7 20.23 44.67 11.64
C SER A 7 20.95 45.29 10.40
N SER A 8 20.61 46.45 9.81
CA SER A 8 19.92 47.65 10.28
C SER A 8 19.65 48.62 9.09
N ARG A 9 18.53 49.36 9.19
CA ARG A 9 18.22 50.75 8.73
C ARG A 9 18.85 51.34 7.46
N ARG A 10 17.99 51.97 6.64
CA ARG A 10 17.81 53.45 6.58
C ARG A 10 16.58 53.83 5.74
N ARG A 11 15.81 54.81 6.24
CA ARG A 11 14.73 55.50 5.51
C ARG A 11 15.35 56.62 4.68
N SER A 12 14.99 56.71 3.41
CA SER A 12 15.18 57.89 2.56
C SER A 12 13.93 58.04 1.69
N ILE A 13 13.25 59.18 1.84
CA ILE A 13 12.11 59.60 1.01
C ILE A 13 12.71 60.39 -0.15
N ILE A 14 12.57 59.91 -1.38
CA ILE A 14 12.79 60.70 -2.60
C ILE A 14 11.55 60.55 -3.46
N SER A 15 10.89 61.69 -3.68
CA SER A 15 9.78 61.88 -4.59
C SER A 15 10.31 61.82 -6.02
N GLY A 16 9.77 60.92 -6.84
CA GLY A 16 10.15 60.76 -8.24
C GLY A 16 9.01 60.13 -9.02
N ILE A 17 8.33 60.92 -9.83
CA ILE A 17 7.35 60.49 -10.82
C ILE A 17 8.11 59.69 -11.88
N GLY A 18 7.92 58.36 -11.88
CA GLY A 18 8.51 57.44 -12.85
C GLY A 18 7.44 56.52 -13.40
N LEU A 19 7.29 56.54 -14.73
CA LEU A 19 6.40 55.70 -15.53
C LEU A 19 6.46 54.23 -15.08
N LEU A 20 5.35 53.69 -14.56
CA LEU A 20 5.23 52.28 -14.19
C LEU A 20 5.03 51.46 -15.49
N VAL A 21 6.12 51.11 -16.16
CA VAL A 21 6.09 50.01 -17.13
C VAL A 21 5.96 48.74 -16.31
N LEU A 22 4.77 48.15 -16.32
CA LEU A 22 4.49 46.83 -15.76
C LEU A 22 5.29 45.80 -16.58
N GLY A 23 6.57 45.63 -16.22
CA GLY A 23 7.33 44.49 -16.69
C GLY A 23 6.63 43.24 -16.18
N MET A 24 6.06 42.44 -17.10
CA MET A 24 5.69 41.07 -16.78
C MET A 24 6.98 40.33 -16.43
N ALA A 25 7.39 40.40 -15.17
CA ALA A 25 8.33 39.46 -14.59
C ALA A 25 7.59 38.13 -14.55
N GLY A 26 7.62 37.42 -15.67
CA GLY A 26 7.16 36.04 -15.73
C GLY A 26 7.89 35.29 -14.64
N CYS A 27 7.15 34.80 -13.65
CA CYS A 27 7.66 33.84 -12.69
C CYS A 27 7.98 32.57 -13.49
N THR A 28 9.16 32.52 -14.09
CA THR A 28 9.72 31.26 -14.57
C THR A 28 10.00 30.45 -13.33
N ARG A 29 9.07 29.54 -12.98
CA ARG A 29 9.37 28.46 -12.06
C ARG A 29 10.64 27.80 -12.61
N PRO A 30 11.75 27.74 -11.87
CA PRO A 30 12.89 26.96 -12.32
C PRO A 30 12.38 25.55 -12.57
N ALA A 31 12.55 25.06 -13.79
CA ALA A 31 12.29 23.67 -14.09
C ALA A 31 13.18 22.85 -13.15
N VAL A 32 12.56 22.12 -12.22
CA VAL A 32 13.28 21.14 -11.43
C VAL A 32 13.65 20.04 -12.40
N ASN A 33 14.85 20.14 -12.98
CA ASN A 33 15.48 19.03 -13.68
C ASN A 33 15.81 17.96 -12.63
N ALA A 34 14.82 17.14 -12.29
CA ALA A 34 15.08 15.87 -11.63
C ALA A 34 15.88 15.04 -12.63
N SER A 35 17.16 14.79 -12.33
CA SER A 35 17.96 13.82 -13.06
C SER A 35 17.20 12.49 -13.12
N PRO A 36 17.19 11.76 -14.24
CA PRO A 36 16.51 10.47 -14.34
C PRO A 36 17.00 9.55 -13.21
N GLN A 37 16.09 9.20 -12.29
CA GLN A 37 16.39 8.25 -11.22
C GLN A 37 15.80 6.90 -11.59
N ASP A 38 16.64 5.88 -11.68
CA ASP A 38 16.19 4.51 -11.88
C ASP A 38 15.40 4.02 -10.67
N TYR A 39 14.39 3.19 -10.92
CA TYR A 39 13.52 2.66 -9.88
C TYR A 39 13.85 1.21 -9.58
N LEU A 40 13.76 0.82 -8.31
CA LEU A 40 13.71 -0.58 -7.93
C LEU A 40 12.27 -1.07 -7.94
N VAL A 41 12.03 -2.22 -8.56
CA VAL A 41 10.71 -2.82 -8.76
C VAL A 41 10.72 -4.25 -8.23
N TYR A 42 9.87 -4.53 -7.27
CA TYR A 42 9.62 -5.89 -6.78
C TYR A 42 8.47 -6.52 -7.56
N VAL A 43 8.66 -7.75 -8.03
CA VAL A 43 7.67 -8.50 -8.80
C VAL A 43 7.42 -9.84 -8.10
N GLY A 44 6.21 -10.00 -7.59
CA GLY A 44 5.74 -11.27 -7.04
C GLY A 44 5.33 -12.22 -8.15
N THR A 45 5.45 -13.53 -7.92
CA THR A 45 5.07 -14.55 -8.90
C THR A 45 4.12 -15.58 -8.34
N ASN A 46 3.29 -16.13 -9.21
CA ASN A 46 2.50 -17.31 -8.91
C ASN A 46 2.65 -18.31 -10.04
N VAL A 47 3.61 -19.21 -9.86
CA VAL A 47 3.78 -20.38 -10.71
C VAL A 47 3.13 -21.54 -9.98
N ALA A 48 2.14 -22.17 -10.64
CA ALA A 48 1.47 -23.35 -10.14
C ALA A 48 2.48 -24.50 -10.00
N SER A 49 3.09 -24.62 -8.83
CA SER A 49 4.08 -25.63 -8.49
C SER A 49 4.07 -25.90 -6.99
N ASN A 50 4.63 -27.03 -6.58
CA ASN A 50 4.82 -27.35 -5.15
C ASN A 50 6.11 -26.73 -4.57
N GLN A 51 6.78 -25.84 -5.32
CA GLN A 51 8.01 -25.18 -4.89
C GLN A 51 7.73 -23.78 -4.37
N GLU A 52 8.66 -23.23 -3.58
CA GLU A 52 8.61 -21.81 -3.23
C GLU A 52 8.73 -20.96 -4.51
N ASN A 53 7.81 -20.02 -4.65
CA ASN A 53 7.80 -19.00 -5.66
C ASN A 53 8.77 -17.85 -5.29
N THR A 54 9.09 -17.02 -6.27
CA THR A 54 10.14 -16.01 -6.15
C THR A 54 9.55 -14.60 -6.12
N ILE A 55 10.11 -13.73 -5.29
CA ILE A 55 9.99 -12.28 -5.47
C ILE A 55 11.26 -11.81 -6.20
N PHE A 56 11.08 -11.30 -7.41
CA PHE A 56 12.17 -10.76 -8.21
C PHE A 56 12.35 -9.27 -7.93
N LEU A 57 13.60 -8.81 -7.91
CA LEU A 57 13.95 -7.40 -7.89
C LEU A 57 14.52 -7.01 -9.25
N TYR A 58 13.95 -5.98 -9.84
CA TYR A 58 14.44 -5.36 -11.06
C TYR A 58 14.84 -3.92 -10.83
N ARG A 59 15.77 -3.43 -11.66
CA ARG A 59 16.05 -2.02 -11.88
C ARG A 59 15.35 -1.58 -13.16
N LEU A 60 14.46 -0.61 -13.05
CA LEU A 60 13.80 0.06 -14.16
C LEU A 60 14.61 1.30 -14.53
N SER A 61 15.17 1.30 -15.74
CA SER A 61 15.81 2.51 -16.28
C SER A 61 14.76 3.56 -16.56
N SER A 62 14.87 4.71 -15.90
CA SER A 62 13.97 5.85 -16.12
C SER A 62 14.16 6.52 -17.48
N THR A 63 15.29 6.25 -18.15
CA THR A 63 15.62 6.82 -19.46
C THR A 63 15.19 5.92 -20.61
N THR A 64 15.38 4.60 -20.49
CA THR A 64 15.11 3.66 -21.60
C THR A 64 13.87 2.79 -21.38
N GLY A 65 13.34 2.72 -20.16
CA GLY A 65 12.28 1.78 -19.77
C GLY A 65 12.75 0.34 -19.62
N ALA A 66 14.04 0.04 -19.78
CA ALA A 66 14.57 -1.31 -19.65
C ALA A 66 14.47 -1.81 -18.19
N LEU A 67 14.05 -3.07 -18.02
CA LEU A 67 14.10 -3.78 -16.75
C LEU A 67 15.32 -4.71 -16.72
N THR A 68 16.19 -4.55 -15.74
CA THR A 68 17.33 -5.46 -15.51
C THR A 68 17.19 -6.12 -14.17
N GLN A 69 17.24 -7.46 -14.13
CA GLN A 69 17.14 -8.21 -12.88
C GLN A 69 18.36 -7.90 -11.99
N VAL A 70 18.10 -7.60 -10.72
CA VAL A 70 19.10 -7.31 -9.69
C VAL A 70 19.28 -8.49 -8.75
N SER A 71 18.16 -9.06 -8.27
CA SER A 71 18.18 -10.21 -7.37
C SER A 71 16.85 -10.97 -7.42
N ALA A 72 16.82 -12.12 -6.76
CA ALA A 72 15.66 -13.00 -6.62
C ALA A 72 15.68 -13.59 -5.21
N GLN A 73 14.54 -13.60 -4.52
CA GLN A 73 14.43 -14.12 -3.16
C GLN A 73 13.18 -15.01 -3.03
N PRO A 74 13.22 -16.10 -2.24
CA PRO A 74 12.03 -16.90 -1.99
C PRO A 74 10.92 -16.08 -1.33
N GLY A 75 9.76 -16.01 -1.98
CA GLY A 75 8.59 -15.26 -1.55
C GLY A 75 7.53 -16.07 -0.82
N GLY A 76 7.71 -17.39 -0.76
CA GLY A 76 6.75 -18.35 -0.22
C GLY A 76 5.99 -19.08 -1.31
N ALA A 77 4.90 -19.75 -0.96
CA ALA A 77 4.16 -20.61 -1.88
C ALA A 77 3.51 -19.84 -3.05
N SER A 78 3.02 -18.61 -2.85
CA SER A 78 2.31 -17.85 -3.89
C SER A 78 2.29 -16.34 -3.60
N PRO A 79 3.43 -15.63 -3.68
CA PRO A 79 3.56 -14.20 -3.38
C PRO A 79 2.86 -13.32 -4.45
N THR A 80 1.53 -13.23 -4.44
CA THR A 80 0.76 -12.58 -5.52
C THR A 80 0.59 -11.07 -5.35
N TYR A 81 0.66 -10.56 -4.13
CA TYR A 81 0.56 -9.12 -3.85
C TYR A 81 1.59 -8.67 -2.82
N LEU A 82 2.12 -7.47 -3.01
CA LEU A 82 3.24 -6.92 -2.25
C LEU A 82 2.94 -5.48 -1.82
N THR A 83 3.46 -5.06 -0.67
CA THR A 83 3.49 -3.66 -0.26
C THR A 83 4.77 -3.32 0.50
N LEU A 84 5.21 -2.07 0.43
CA LEU A 84 6.38 -1.54 1.16
C LEU A 84 5.91 -0.63 2.30
N ASP A 85 6.68 -0.55 3.39
CA ASP A 85 6.48 0.52 4.36
C ASP A 85 6.83 1.90 3.76
N GLY A 86 6.32 2.97 4.35
CA GLY A 86 6.52 4.33 3.85
C GLY A 86 8.00 4.77 3.79
N LYS A 87 8.88 4.08 4.53
CA LYS A 87 10.33 4.29 4.53
C LYS A 87 11.09 3.30 3.65
N LYS A 88 10.40 2.38 2.98
CA LYS A 88 10.94 1.31 2.11
C LYS A 88 11.98 0.41 2.81
N ARG A 89 11.90 0.28 4.13
CA ARG A 89 12.72 -0.58 4.98
C ARG A 89 12.17 -2.00 5.07
N PHE A 90 10.87 -2.15 4.90
CA PHE A 90 10.20 -3.44 5.01
C PHE A 90 9.26 -3.68 3.83
N LEU A 91 9.22 -4.92 3.39
CA LEU A 91 8.29 -5.41 2.38
C LEU A 91 7.40 -6.48 2.99
N TYR A 92 6.12 -6.45 2.65
CA TYR A 92 5.13 -7.43 3.08
C TYR A 92 4.50 -8.08 1.85
N ALA A 93 4.40 -9.40 1.87
CA ALA A 93 3.89 -10.21 0.77
C ALA A 93 2.79 -11.15 1.25
N VAL A 94 1.63 -11.13 0.60
CA VAL A 94 0.62 -12.18 0.82
C VAL A 94 1.01 -13.43 0.05
N ASN A 95 0.79 -14.59 0.66
CA ASN A 95 0.87 -15.88 -0.01
C ASN A 95 -0.54 -16.41 -0.22
N GLU A 96 -0.99 -16.39 -1.47
CA GLU A 96 -2.36 -16.70 -1.88
C GLU A 96 -2.63 -18.20 -1.91
N THR A 97 -2.55 -18.83 -0.74
CA THR A 97 -2.87 -20.25 -0.55
C THR A 97 -4.18 -20.42 0.22
N GLN A 98 -4.81 -21.58 0.08
CA GLN A 98 -6.03 -21.90 0.82
C GLN A 98 -5.78 -22.57 2.17
N THR A 99 -4.58 -23.15 2.34
CA THR A 99 -4.16 -23.83 3.55
C THR A 99 -2.78 -23.35 3.99
N PHE A 100 -2.64 -23.07 5.27
CA PHE A 100 -1.38 -22.70 5.91
C PHE A 100 -1.35 -23.28 7.32
N GLN A 101 -0.28 -24.03 7.64
CA GLN A 101 -0.12 -24.71 8.94
C GLN A 101 -1.34 -25.55 9.36
N GLY A 102 -1.99 -26.22 8.38
CA GLY A 102 -3.15 -27.08 8.62
C GLY A 102 -4.49 -26.37 8.81
N ALA A 103 -4.51 -25.02 8.80
CA ALA A 103 -5.73 -24.23 8.87
C ALA A 103 -6.15 -23.70 7.50
N LYS A 104 -7.45 -23.42 7.31
CA LYS A 104 -8.01 -22.75 6.13
C LYS A 104 -7.60 -21.26 6.13
N SER A 105 -6.37 -21.01 5.69
CA SER A 105 -5.72 -19.70 5.69
C SER A 105 -4.67 -19.66 4.59
N GLY A 106 -4.36 -18.47 4.08
CA GLY A 106 -3.06 -18.18 3.50
C GLY A 106 -2.10 -17.64 4.55
N SER A 107 -1.07 -16.95 4.11
CA SER A 107 -0.09 -16.32 5.00
C SER A 107 0.36 -14.96 4.50
N VAL A 108 1.06 -14.23 5.36
CA VAL A 108 1.75 -12.99 5.06
C VAL A 108 3.19 -13.13 5.51
N ARG A 109 4.14 -12.92 4.60
CA ARG A 109 5.57 -12.84 4.89
C ARG A 109 6.00 -11.39 5.03
N SER A 110 6.88 -11.11 5.99
CA SER A 110 7.55 -9.82 6.14
C SER A 110 9.04 -9.96 5.83
N PHE A 111 9.61 -8.95 5.19
CA PHE A 111 11.00 -8.93 4.77
C PHE A 111 11.66 -7.60 5.14
N ALA A 112 12.92 -7.63 5.56
CA ALA A 112 13.77 -6.46 5.62
C ALA A 112 14.33 -6.15 4.23
N VAL A 113 14.40 -4.87 3.89
CA VAL A 113 14.94 -4.36 2.63
C VAL A 113 16.31 -3.74 2.91
N ASP A 114 17.35 -4.30 2.30
CA ASP A 114 18.67 -3.68 2.29
C ASP A 114 18.61 -2.34 1.53
N GLN A 115 18.82 -1.23 2.22
CA GLN A 115 18.63 0.11 1.65
C GLN A 115 19.63 0.48 0.55
N ARG A 116 20.73 -0.28 0.42
CA ARG A 116 21.77 -0.03 -0.57
C ARG A 116 21.53 -0.82 -1.86
N THR A 117 21.00 -2.03 -1.74
CA THR A 117 20.89 -3.00 -2.84
C THR A 117 19.45 -3.32 -3.23
N GLY A 118 18.50 -3.11 -2.31
CA GLY A 118 17.10 -3.54 -2.43
C GLY A 118 16.87 -5.02 -2.13
N SER A 119 17.91 -5.79 -1.80
CA SER A 119 17.74 -7.22 -1.51
C SER A 119 16.85 -7.45 -0.29
N LEU A 120 16.06 -8.53 -0.34
CA LEU A 120 15.13 -8.90 0.72
C LEU A 120 15.76 -9.94 1.65
N THR A 121 15.49 -9.82 2.95
CA THR A 121 15.77 -10.85 3.96
C THR A 121 14.48 -11.18 4.69
N LEU A 122 14.07 -12.45 4.69
CA LEU A 122 12.87 -12.89 5.39
C LEU A 122 13.01 -12.61 6.90
N LEU A 123 12.00 -11.96 7.48
CA LEU A 123 11.92 -11.71 8.91
C LEU A 123 11.02 -12.74 9.58
N ASN A 124 9.75 -12.81 9.18
CA ASN A 124 8.83 -13.83 9.66
C ASN A 124 7.65 -14.07 8.70
N GLU A 125 6.80 -15.04 9.06
CA GLU A 125 5.57 -15.39 8.36
C GLU A 125 4.44 -15.60 9.38
N GLN A 126 3.27 -15.03 9.11
CA GLN A 126 2.07 -15.15 9.96
C GLN A 126 0.87 -15.61 9.12
N PRO A 127 -0.12 -16.31 9.71
CA PRO A 127 -1.36 -16.61 9.00
C PRO A 127 -2.08 -15.31 8.62
N SER A 128 -2.69 -15.26 7.45
CA SER A 128 -3.56 -14.13 7.06
C SER A 128 -4.93 -14.17 7.74
N ALA A 129 -5.25 -15.27 8.43
CA ALA A 129 -6.55 -15.56 9.06
C ALA A 129 -7.74 -15.54 8.08
N GLY A 130 -7.47 -15.90 6.83
CA GLY A 130 -8.45 -16.16 5.78
C GLY A 130 -7.76 -16.82 4.60
N ALA A 131 -8.50 -17.57 3.78
CA ALA A 131 -7.92 -18.30 2.66
C ALA A 131 -7.75 -17.39 1.43
N ALA A 132 -6.72 -17.68 0.64
CA ALA A 132 -6.36 -16.94 -0.57
C ALA A 132 -6.29 -15.41 -0.34
N PRO A 133 -5.39 -14.91 0.53
CA PRO A 133 -5.13 -13.48 0.63
C PRO A 133 -4.63 -12.96 -0.71
N CYS A 134 -5.34 -11.99 -1.27
CA CYS A 134 -5.06 -11.46 -2.61
C CYS A 134 -4.65 -9.98 -2.59
N TYR A 135 -4.68 -9.34 -1.41
CA TYR A 135 -4.32 -7.95 -1.26
C TYR A 135 -3.78 -7.67 0.14
N ILE A 136 -2.77 -6.81 0.21
CA ILE A 136 -2.23 -6.27 1.45
C ILE A 136 -1.95 -4.78 1.32
N SER A 137 -2.33 -4.02 2.35
CA SER A 137 -1.93 -2.63 2.54
C SER A 137 -1.46 -2.41 3.98
N LEU A 138 -0.84 -1.25 4.22
CA LEU A 138 -0.51 -0.80 5.56
C LEU A 138 -1.40 0.37 5.95
N ASP A 139 -1.58 0.59 7.24
CA ASP A 139 -2.13 1.86 7.71
C ASP A 139 -1.15 3.01 7.43
N GLY A 140 -1.64 4.26 7.46
CA GLY A 140 -0.85 5.45 7.17
C GLY A 140 0.35 5.67 8.10
N LYS A 141 0.44 4.94 9.21
CA LYS A 141 1.57 4.99 10.17
C LYS A 141 2.49 3.76 10.10
N GLY A 142 2.17 2.76 9.28
CA GLY A 142 2.94 1.50 9.19
C GLY A 142 2.99 0.70 10.49
N LYS A 143 1.92 0.77 11.30
CA LYS A 143 1.74 0.06 12.57
C LYS A 143 0.93 -1.22 12.42
N VAL A 144 0.11 -1.33 11.38
CA VAL A 144 -0.66 -2.55 11.10
C VAL A 144 -0.66 -2.85 9.60
N ALA A 145 -0.67 -4.12 9.26
CA ALA A 145 -0.99 -4.62 7.92
C ALA A 145 -2.47 -5.01 7.87
N LEU A 146 -3.13 -4.66 6.77
CA LEU A 146 -4.50 -4.98 6.45
C LEU A 146 -4.52 -5.93 5.26
N VAL A 147 -5.26 -7.03 5.37
CA VAL A 147 -5.26 -8.12 4.37
C VAL A 147 -6.68 -8.43 3.93
N ALA A 148 -6.91 -8.48 2.62
CA ALA A 148 -8.16 -8.97 2.05
C ALA A 148 -7.99 -10.44 1.63
N ASN A 149 -8.80 -11.33 2.21
CA ASN A 149 -8.81 -12.75 1.94
C ASN A 149 -9.99 -13.10 1.03
N TYR A 150 -9.67 -13.54 -0.20
CA TYR A 150 -10.65 -13.75 -1.25
C TYR A 150 -11.58 -14.92 -0.94
N VAL A 151 -11.02 -16.04 -0.48
CA VAL A 151 -11.81 -17.25 -0.18
C VAL A 151 -12.43 -17.13 1.21
N GLY A 152 -13.76 -17.04 1.23
CA GLY A 152 -14.55 -16.87 2.45
C GLY A 152 -14.77 -15.42 2.88
N GLY A 153 -14.25 -14.46 2.10
CA GLY A 153 -14.48 -13.02 2.24
C GLY A 153 -14.23 -12.49 3.64
N THR A 154 -12.95 -12.40 4.02
CA THR A 154 -12.56 -11.80 5.30
C THR A 154 -11.54 -10.70 5.12
N SER A 155 -11.63 -9.69 5.99
CA SER A 155 -10.62 -8.64 6.15
C SER A 155 -9.88 -8.83 7.47
N SER A 156 -8.56 -8.95 7.43
CA SER A 156 -7.74 -9.19 8.63
C SER A 156 -6.83 -8.01 8.94
N LEU A 157 -6.47 -7.83 10.21
CA LEU A 157 -5.50 -6.85 10.69
C LEU A 157 -4.40 -7.58 11.48
N LEU A 158 -3.14 -7.34 11.09
CA LEU A 158 -1.95 -7.85 11.75
C LEU A 158 -1.12 -6.67 12.29
N PRO A 159 -0.80 -6.61 13.59
CA PRO A 159 0.11 -5.61 14.12
C PRO A 159 1.54 -5.77 13.60
N ILE A 160 2.25 -4.66 13.42
CA ILE A 160 3.64 -4.62 12.95
C ILE A 160 4.56 -4.10 14.06
N GLY A 161 5.60 -4.87 14.35
CA GLY A 161 6.66 -4.53 15.29
C GLY A 161 7.57 -3.40 14.76
N ALA A 162 8.32 -2.76 15.66
CA ALA A 162 9.26 -1.70 15.28
C ALA A 162 10.41 -2.20 14.37
N ASP A 163 10.69 -3.50 14.44
CA ASP A 163 11.62 -4.27 13.62
C ASP A 163 11.01 -4.77 12.30
N GLY A 164 9.77 -4.40 12.01
CA GLY A 164 9.07 -4.77 10.77
C GLY A 164 8.40 -6.13 10.80
N GLN A 165 8.59 -6.93 11.86
CA GLN A 165 7.97 -8.25 12.00
C GLN A 165 6.46 -8.14 12.20
N LEU A 166 5.72 -9.12 11.66
CA LEU A 166 4.28 -9.24 11.87
C LEU A 166 4.00 -9.99 13.18
N ALA A 167 3.11 -9.46 14.01
CA ALA A 167 2.46 -10.23 15.07
C ALA A 167 1.32 -11.09 14.48
N PRO A 168 0.82 -12.10 15.22
CA PRO A 168 -0.38 -12.83 14.81
C PRO A 168 -1.57 -11.87 14.59
N PRO A 169 -2.52 -12.23 13.71
CA PRO A 169 -3.72 -11.41 13.45
C PRO A 169 -4.46 -11.06 14.75
N SER A 170 -4.74 -9.77 14.96
CA SER A 170 -5.45 -9.29 16.15
C SER A 170 -6.92 -8.95 15.88
N ALA A 171 -7.31 -8.84 14.61
CA ALA A 171 -8.71 -8.72 14.21
C ALA A 171 -8.97 -9.41 12.87
N VAL A 172 -10.17 -9.99 12.73
CA VAL A 172 -10.67 -10.61 11.51
C VAL A 172 -12.16 -10.27 11.38
N ALA A 173 -12.52 -9.53 10.35
CA ALA A 173 -13.90 -9.22 10.00
C ALA A 173 -14.36 -10.19 8.91
N ARG A 174 -15.45 -10.94 9.17
CA ARG A 174 -16.06 -11.83 8.19
C ARG A 174 -17.23 -11.14 7.52
N HIS A 175 -17.19 -11.08 6.19
CA HIS A 175 -18.27 -10.53 5.41
C HIS A 175 -19.38 -11.56 5.25
N THR A 176 -20.58 -11.10 4.91
CA THR A 176 -21.75 -11.96 4.67
C THR A 176 -22.55 -11.44 3.48
N GLY A 177 -23.36 -12.32 2.90
CA GLY A 177 -24.19 -12.00 1.73
C GLY A 177 -23.64 -12.59 0.44
N GLN A 178 -24.28 -12.20 -0.66
CA GLN A 178 -24.02 -12.68 -2.01
C GLN A 178 -24.48 -11.62 -3.01
N GLY A 179 -24.01 -11.75 -4.25
CA GLY A 179 -24.39 -10.92 -5.39
C GLY A 179 -25.26 -11.70 -6.41
N PRO A 180 -25.75 -11.02 -7.45
CA PRO A 180 -26.62 -11.62 -8.46
C PRO A 180 -25.88 -12.51 -9.48
N HIS A 181 -24.56 -12.37 -9.63
CA HIS A 181 -23.78 -13.14 -10.61
C HIS A 181 -23.39 -14.51 -10.07
N LYS A 182 -23.25 -15.52 -10.94
CA LYS A 182 -22.84 -16.89 -10.59
C LYS A 182 -21.47 -17.02 -9.89
N ASN A 183 -20.65 -15.97 -9.93
CA ASN A 183 -19.34 -15.93 -9.27
C ASN A 183 -19.41 -15.19 -7.91
N GLN A 184 -20.62 -14.88 -7.44
CA GLN A 184 -20.90 -14.08 -6.25
C GLN A 184 -21.78 -14.85 -5.26
N GLU A 185 -21.67 -16.18 -5.24
CA GLU A 185 -22.44 -17.05 -4.33
C GLU A 185 -21.99 -16.92 -2.86
N ALA A 186 -20.84 -16.30 -2.62
CA ALA A 186 -20.30 -15.99 -1.32
C ALA A 186 -19.46 -14.70 -1.37
N PRO A 187 -19.12 -14.10 -0.21
CA PRO A 187 -18.27 -12.93 -0.15
C PRO A 187 -16.83 -13.19 -0.64
N HIS A 188 -16.26 -12.19 -1.33
CA HIS A 188 -14.92 -12.22 -1.94
C HIS A 188 -14.21 -10.87 -1.75
N ALA A 189 -13.61 -10.68 -0.58
CA ALA A 189 -12.80 -9.50 -0.27
C ALA A 189 -11.58 -9.45 -1.21
N HIS A 190 -11.39 -8.33 -1.91
CA HIS A 190 -10.36 -8.22 -2.96
C HIS A 190 -9.40 -7.03 -2.81
N CYS A 191 -9.77 -6.03 -2.03
CA CYS A 191 -8.92 -4.86 -1.79
C CYS A 191 -9.28 -4.27 -0.44
N ILE A 192 -8.30 -3.89 0.36
CA ILE A 192 -8.51 -3.17 1.62
C ILE A 192 -7.53 -2.00 1.70
N ILE A 193 -8.04 -0.80 1.94
CA ILE A 193 -7.24 0.43 2.07
C ILE A 193 -7.73 1.28 3.24
N THR A 194 -6.85 2.13 3.77
CA THR A 194 -7.20 3.11 4.80
C THR A 194 -7.61 4.43 4.18
N ASP A 195 -8.42 5.19 4.92
CA ASP A 195 -8.68 6.58 4.58
C ASP A 195 -7.45 7.46 4.92
N PRO A 196 -7.31 8.66 4.33
CA PRO A 196 -6.16 9.53 4.60
C PRO A 196 -6.02 9.97 6.07
N ALA A 197 -7.10 10.02 6.85
CA ALA A 197 -7.04 10.36 8.27
C ALA A 197 -6.69 9.14 9.16
N ASN A 198 -6.62 7.94 8.57
CA ASN A 198 -6.28 6.68 9.24
C ASN A 198 -7.24 6.32 10.39
N GLU A 199 -8.51 6.69 10.23
CA GLU A 199 -9.61 6.42 11.15
C GLU A 199 -10.52 5.29 10.67
N TYR A 200 -10.53 5.04 9.36
CA TYR A 200 -11.33 4.03 8.72
C TYR A 200 -10.50 3.17 7.77
N ALA A 201 -10.97 1.94 7.59
CA ALA A 201 -10.55 1.09 6.48
C ALA A 201 -11.76 0.73 5.62
N PHE A 202 -11.52 0.50 4.34
CA PHE A 202 -12.54 0.15 3.36
C PHE A 202 -12.14 -1.11 2.62
N THR A 203 -13.04 -2.09 2.58
CA THR A 203 -12.82 -3.32 1.82
C THR A 203 -13.79 -3.43 0.67
N VAL A 204 -13.27 -3.58 -0.55
CA VAL A 204 -14.07 -3.95 -1.72
C VAL A 204 -14.32 -5.44 -1.69
N ASP A 205 -15.59 -5.84 -1.71
CA ASP A 205 -16.01 -7.22 -1.78
C ASP A 205 -16.72 -7.50 -3.11
N LEU A 206 -16.06 -8.27 -3.97
CA LEU A 206 -16.57 -8.64 -5.29
C LEU A 206 -17.76 -9.59 -5.21
N GLY A 207 -17.86 -10.37 -4.14
CA GLY A 207 -18.90 -11.37 -3.94
C GLY A 207 -20.21 -10.80 -3.42
N THR A 208 -20.21 -9.56 -2.91
CA THR A 208 -21.40 -8.94 -2.32
C THR A 208 -21.77 -7.59 -2.92
N ASP A 209 -21.01 -7.11 -3.91
CA ASP A 209 -21.20 -5.80 -4.55
C ASP A 209 -21.17 -4.63 -3.54
N ARG A 210 -20.32 -4.74 -2.52
CA ARG A 210 -20.22 -3.77 -1.43
C ARG A 210 -18.81 -3.26 -1.23
N VAL A 211 -18.73 -2.02 -0.75
CA VAL A 211 -17.56 -1.50 -0.05
C VAL A 211 -17.87 -1.49 1.43
N HIS A 212 -17.31 -2.44 2.17
CA HIS A 212 -17.39 -2.50 3.61
C HIS A 212 -16.60 -1.34 4.22
N ARG A 213 -17.05 -0.84 5.37
CA ARG A 213 -16.38 0.22 6.13
C ARG A 213 -16.13 -0.25 7.54
N TYR A 214 -14.92 0.00 8.03
CA TYR A 214 -14.49 -0.35 9.37
C TYR A 214 -13.98 0.88 10.10
N ARG A 215 -14.35 1.05 11.37
CA ARG A 215 -13.58 1.92 12.27
C ARG A 215 -12.26 1.23 12.58
N LEU A 216 -11.16 1.93 12.31
CA LEU A 216 -9.81 1.43 12.51
C LEU A 216 -9.25 1.96 13.83
N ASN A 217 -8.80 1.05 14.70
CA ASN A 217 -8.04 1.41 15.90
C ASN A 217 -6.72 0.65 15.92
N THR A 218 -5.68 1.29 15.39
CA THR A 218 -4.36 0.67 15.26
C THR A 218 -3.62 0.52 16.59
N ALA A 219 -3.96 1.31 17.61
CA ALA A 219 -3.36 1.21 18.93
C ALA A 219 -3.82 -0.06 19.67
N GLN A 220 -5.08 -0.46 19.46
CA GLN A 220 -5.66 -1.68 20.05
C GLN A 220 -5.64 -2.87 19.07
N GLY A 221 -5.23 -2.66 17.82
CA GLY A 221 -5.26 -3.70 16.79
C GLY A 221 -6.68 -4.14 16.41
N LEU A 222 -7.65 -3.22 16.45
CA LEU A 222 -9.06 -3.51 16.19
C LEU A 222 -9.52 -2.99 14.83
N LEU A 223 -10.37 -3.78 14.20
CA LEU A 223 -11.06 -3.48 12.94
C LEU A 223 -12.55 -3.78 13.14
N THR A 224 -13.36 -2.74 13.35
CA THR A 224 -14.78 -2.89 13.70
C THR A 224 -15.68 -2.44 12.55
N GLU A 225 -16.44 -3.37 11.98
CA GLU A 225 -17.35 -3.05 10.88
C GLU A 225 -18.45 -2.08 11.33
N THR A 226 -18.74 -1.08 10.49
CA THR A 226 -19.86 -0.16 10.74
C THR A 226 -21.16 -0.78 10.28
N ALA A 227 -22.29 -0.42 10.93
CA ALA A 227 -23.60 -0.98 10.62
C ALA A 227 -23.99 -0.84 9.13
N GLU A 228 -23.70 0.32 8.54
CA GLU A 228 -23.92 0.57 7.11
C GLU A 228 -22.59 0.49 6.33
N PRO A 229 -22.57 -0.17 5.16
CA PRO A 229 -21.41 -0.16 4.29
C PRO A 229 -21.12 1.26 3.79
N ALA A 230 -19.89 1.50 3.31
CA ALA A 230 -19.56 2.77 2.65
C ALA A 230 -20.28 2.93 1.31
N PHE A 231 -20.51 1.82 0.61
CA PHE A 231 -21.15 1.81 -0.70
C PHE A 231 -21.78 0.45 -1.00
N VAL A 232 -22.88 0.47 -1.72
CA VAL A 232 -23.52 -0.72 -2.32
C VAL A 232 -23.67 -0.44 -3.80
N ALA A 233 -23.05 -1.25 -4.65
CA ALA A 233 -23.18 -1.12 -6.08
C ALA A 233 -24.58 -1.53 -6.54
N ARG A 234 -25.02 -0.98 -7.68
CA ARG A 234 -26.24 -1.45 -8.33
C ARG A 234 -25.99 -2.85 -8.91
N PRO A 235 -27.02 -3.71 -9.00
CA PRO A 235 -26.89 -5.00 -9.66
C PRO A 235 -26.32 -4.85 -11.09
N GLY A 236 -25.21 -5.53 -11.39
CA GLY A 236 -24.50 -5.42 -12.67
C GLY A 236 -23.10 -6.08 -12.61
N PRO A 237 -22.29 -6.00 -13.68
CA PRO A 237 -20.91 -6.49 -13.63
C PRO A 237 -20.14 -5.76 -12.53
N ALA A 238 -19.41 -6.51 -11.69
CA ALA A 238 -18.63 -5.95 -10.60
C ALA A 238 -17.70 -4.82 -11.09
N PRO A 239 -17.57 -3.69 -10.36
CA PRO A 239 -16.60 -2.66 -10.72
C PRO A 239 -15.20 -3.25 -10.77
N GLY A 240 -14.52 -3.14 -11.92
CA GLY A 240 -13.13 -3.57 -12.06
C GLY A 240 -12.21 -2.83 -11.08
N THR A 241 -11.22 -3.52 -10.53
CA THR A 241 -10.24 -2.94 -9.60
C THR A 241 -9.22 -2.08 -10.36
N SER A 242 -9.48 -0.77 -10.47
CA SER A 242 -8.47 0.18 -10.94
C SER A 242 -7.47 0.48 -9.83
N HIS A 243 -6.29 -0.12 -9.91
CA HIS A 243 -5.17 0.20 -9.02
C HIS A 243 -4.53 1.51 -9.47
N SER A 244 -4.92 2.64 -8.86
CA SER A 244 -4.12 3.86 -8.98
C SER A 244 -2.97 3.78 -7.98
N ILE A 245 -1.75 3.55 -8.46
CA ILE A 245 -0.53 3.85 -7.69
C ILE A 245 -0.47 5.39 -7.61
N PRO A 246 -0.64 6.03 -6.45
CA PRO A 246 -0.42 7.46 -6.36
C PRO A 246 1.07 7.71 -6.58
N THR A 247 1.42 8.25 -7.75
CA THR A 247 2.73 8.83 -7.99
C THR A 247 2.83 10.08 -7.13
N ALA A 248 3.56 9.99 -6.03
CA ALA A 248 3.97 11.17 -5.27
C ALA A 248 4.96 11.96 -6.13
N ASN A 249 4.43 12.85 -6.98
CA ASN A 249 5.11 13.99 -7.57
C ASN A 249 4.05 14.96 -8.10
N ALA A 250 3.41 15.70 -7.19
CA ALA A 250 2.78 16.96 -7.53
C ALA A 250 3.73 18.08 -7.08
N PRO A 251 4.37 18.83 -8.00
CA PRO A 251 5.11 20.02 -7.62
C PRO A 251 4.13 21.13 -7.23
N THR A 252 4.33 21.71 -6.05
CA THR A 252 3.76 23.01 -5.66
C THR A 252 4.27 24.14 -6.53
#